data_AF-A0A947HMK8-F1
#
_entry.id   AF-A0A947HMK8-F1
#
_cell.length_a   1.000
_cell.length_b   1.000
_cell.length_c   1.000
_cell.angle_alpha   90.00
_cell.angle_beta   90.00
_cell.angle_gamma   90.00
#
_symmetry.space_group_name_H-M   'P 1'
#
loop_
_entity.id
_entity.type
_entity.pdbx_description
1 polymer ?
#
loop_
_entity_poly.entity_id
_entity_poly.type
_entity_poly.pdbx_seq_one_letter_code
_entity_poly.pdbx_strand_id
1 'polypeptide(L)'
;MNFLWHISPDAVWSFYAGPGARFELTAFDVVEPDNRGDSDNLIGAGLAVVGVFGVEFLRTTNVRPFAQLELTLPAYVVDTENRDGGIDAWMPGISVVLGGLF
;
A
#
# COMPACT_ATOMS: atom_id res chain seq x y z
N MET A 1 -2.02 -11.55 1.15
CA MET A 1 -3.11 -12.15 1.96
C MET A 1 -3.14 -11.41 3.28
N ASN A 2 -4.25 -10.75 3.63
CA ASN A 2 -4.38 -9.98 4.88
C ASN A 2 -5.21 -10.78 5.88
N PHE A 3 -4.75 -10.85 7.13
CA PHE A 3 -5.48 -11.52 8.21
C PHE A 3 -6.33 -10.48 8.93
N LEU A 4 -7.66 -10.61 8.90
CA LEU A 4 -8.60 -9.64 9.47
C LEU A 4 -9.24 -10.18 10.75
N TRP A 5 -9.04 -9.48 11.87
CA TRP A 5 -9.65 -9.82 13.16
C TRP A 5 -10.88 -8.94 13.43
N HIS A 6 -12.01 -9.54 13.81
CA HIS A 6 -13.29 -8.86 14.04
C HIS A 6 -13.53 -8.63 15.54
N ILE A 7 -13.79 -7.39 15.96
CA ILE A 7 -13.80 -7.00 17.40
C ILE A 7 -15.22 -6.73 17.94
N SER A 8 -16.23 -6.60 17.08
CA SER A 8 -17.62 -6.39 17.53
C SER A 8 -18.63 -7.04 16.55
N PRO A 9 -19.45 -8.00 17.00
CA PRO A 9 -20.39 -8.75 16.16
C PRO A 9 -21.85 -8.29 16.29
N ASP A 10 -22.10 -7.09 16.81
CA ASP A 10 -23.44 -6.50 16.79
C ASP A 10 -23.86 -6.22 15.34
N ALA A 11 -25.10 -6.58 14.99
CA ALA A 11 -25.60 -6.60 13.60
C ALA A 11 -25.55 -5.22 12.89
N VAL A 12 -25.23 -4.16 13.64
CA VAL A 12 -25.21 -2.76 13.24
C VAL A 12 -23.79 -2.27 12.93
N TRP A 13 -22.76 -2.77 13.59
CA TRP A 13 -21.37 -2.31 13.43
C TRP A 13 -20.41 -3.49 13.46
N SER A 14 -19.49 -3.55 12.50
CA SER A 14 -18.40 -4.52 12.54
C SER A 14 -17.06 -3.83 12.36
N PHE A 15 -16.16 -4.02 13.31
CA PHE A 15 -14.80 -3.50 13.23
C PHE A 15 -13.85 -4.62 12.84
N TYR A 16 -12.98 -4.36 11.87
CA TYR A 16 -11.91 -5.26 11.49
C TYR A 16 -10.56 -4.55 11.48
N ALA A 17 -9.53 -5.23 11.95
CA ALA A 17 -8.15 -4.76 11.81
C ALA A 17 -7.24 -5.92 11.43
N GLY A 18 -6.19 -5.61 10.67
CA GLY A 18 -5.31 -6.65 10.17
C GLY A 18 -3.95 -6.13 9.71
N PRO A 19 -2.86 -6.83 10.06
CA PRO A 19 -1.57 -6.60 9.45
C PRO A 19 -1.49 -7.29 8.08
N GLY A 20 -0.63 -6.75 7.24
CA GLY A 20 -0.28 -7.26 5.92
C GLY A 20 1.15 -6.85 5.56
N ALA A 21 1.65 -7.43 4.48
CA ALA A 21 2.92 -7.05 3.88
C ALA A 21 2.74 -6.97 2.37
N ARG A 22 3.43 -6.01 1.74
CA ARG A 22 3.44 -5.80 0.30
C ARG A 22 4.89 -5.81 -0.17
N PHE A 23 5.17 -6.63 -1.17
CA PHE A 23 6.43 -6.62 -1.91
C PHE A 23 6.19 -5.90 -3.23
N GLU A 24 7.10 -5.02 -3.61
CA GLU A 24 7.02 -4.20 -4.81
C GLU A 24 8.32 -4.31 -5.60
N LEU A 25 8.20 -4.41 -6.93
CA LEU A 25 9.30 -4.30 -7.87
C LEU A 25 9.00 -3.10 -8.76
N THR A 26 9.94 -2.16 -8.81
CA THR A 26 9.76 -0.90 -9.54
C THR A 26 10.93 -0.74 -10.49
N ALA A 27 10.63 -0.55 -11.78
CA ALA A 27 11.63 -0.27 -12.80
C ALA A 27 11.47 1.18 -13.25
N PHE A 28 12.56 1.94 -13.22
CA PHE A 28 12.64 3.31 -13.70
C PHE A 28 13.58 3.36 -14.90
N ASP A 29 13.15 4.05 -15.96
CA ASP A 29 13.99 4.42 -17.09
C ASP A 29 14.48 5.86 -16.86
N VAL A 30 15.79 6.04 -16.74
CA VAL A 30 16.40 7.35 -16.52
C VAL A 30 16.91 7.87 -17.85
N VAL A 31 16.24 8.90 -18.38
CA VAL A 31 16.68 9.59 -19.60
C VAL A 31 17.66 10.69 -19.22
N GLU A 32 18.93 10.46 -19.51
CA GLU A 32 19.98 11.43 -19.22
C GLU A 32 19.97 12.59 -20.24
N PRO A 33 19.89 13.86 -19.80
CA PRO A 33 19.71 14.98 -20.72
C PRO A 33 20.93 15.25 -21.62
N ASP A 34 22.13 14.86 -21.20
CA ASP A 34 23.39 15.13 -21.92
C ASP A 34 23.88 13.97 -22.79
N ASN A 35 23.28 12.79 -22.73
CA ASN A 35 23.72 11.63 -23.51
C ASN A 35 22.53 10.82 -24.04
N ARG A 36 22.01 11.22 -25.21
CA ARG A 36 20.82 10.62 -25.88
C ARG A 36 20.95 9.15 -26.33
N GLY A 37 21.95 8.41 -25.87
CA GLY A 37 22.31 7.09 -26.38
C GLY A 37 22.41 5.96 -25.36
N ASP A 38 22.67 6.27 -24.08
CA ASP A 38 22.68 5.30 -22.98
C ASP A 38 21.47 5.58 -22.09
N SER A 39 20.49 4.68 -22.12
CA SER A 39 19.38 4.65 -21.16
C SER A 39 19.73 3.56 -20.17
N ASP A 40 20.03 3.97 -18.94
CA ASP A 40 20.27 3.05 -17.85
C ASP A 40 18.94 2.78 -17.13
N ASN A 41 18.60 1.50 -17.04
CA ASN A 41 17.43 1.04 -16.31
C ASN A 41 17.79 0.89 -14.83
N LEU A 42 17.11 1.62 -13.95
CA LEU A 42 17.18 1.39 -12.51
C LEU A 42 16.08 0.41 -12.11
N ILE A 43 16.47 -0.70 -11.49
CA ILE A 43 15.53 -1.69 -10.96
C ILE A 43 15.64 -1.67 -9.45
N GLY A 44 14.53 -1.33 -8.79
CA GLY A 44 14.39 -1.31 -7.34
C GLY A 44 13.43 -2.39 -6.85
N ALA A 45 13.70 -2.90 -5.66
CA ALA A 45 12.78 -3.75 -4.92
C ALA A 45 12.44 -3.09 -3.58
N GLY A 46 11.18 -3.17 -3.18
CA GLY A 46 10.66 -2.62 -1.94
C GLY A 46 9.88 -3.66 -1.15
N LEU A 47 9.96 -3.56 0.17
CA LEU A 47 9.08 -4.28 1.09
C LEU A 47 8.38 -3.25 1.98
N ALA A 48 7.08 -3.38 2.15
CA ALA A 48 6.28 -2.52 2.99
C ALA A 48 5.40 -3.35 3.93
N VAL A 49 5.21 -2.84 5.16
CA VAL A 49 4.21 -3.32 6.10
C VAL A 49 2.93 -2.52 5.88
N VAL A 50 1.80 -3.22 5.86
CA VAL A 50 0.48 -2.64 5.67
C VAL A 50 -0.36 -2.91 6.91
N GLY A 51 -0.91 -1.86 7.52
CA GLY A 51 -1.92 -1.97 8.57
C GLY A 51 -3.28 -1.55 8.01
N VAL A 52 -4.28 -2.40 8.17
CA VAL A 52 -5.66 -2.12 7.75
C VAL A 52 -6.54 -1.99 8.99
N PHE A 53 -7.36 -0.95 9.04
CA PHE A 53 -8.40 -0.75 10.04
C PHE A 53 -9.68 -0.41 9.29
N GLY A 54 -10.77 -1.11 9.55
CA GLY A 54 -12.03 -0.87 8.86
C GLY A 54 -13.24 -1.03 9.77
N VAL A 55 -14.32 -0.41 9.33
CA VAL A 55 -15.62 -0.45 9.96
C VAL A 55 -16.69 -0.68 8.88
N GLU A 56 -17.57 -1.63 9.13
CA GLU A 56 -18.77 -1.89 8.35
C GLU A 56 -19.99 -1.42 9.14
N PHE A 57 -20.90 -0.73 8.46
CA PHE A 57 -22.17 -0.27 9.00
C PHE A 57 -23.29 -1.17 8.47
N LEU A 58 -24.32 -1.40 9.28
CA LEU A 58 -25.57 -2.04 8.85
C LEU A 58 -25.34 -3.39 8.14
N ARG A 59 -24.45 -4.23 8.66
CA ARG A 59 -24.02 -5.51 8.07
C ARG A 59 -25.18 -6.44 7.67
N THR A 60 -26.36 -6.29 8.28
CA THR A 60 -27.56 -7.10 7.97
C THR A 60 -28.41 -6.56 6.81
N THR A 61 -28.10 -5.39 6.27
CA THR A 61 -28.85 -4.78 5.16
C THR A 61 -28.27 -5.23 3.82
N ASN A 62 -29.08 -5.20 2.76
CA ASN A 62 -28.64 -5.48 1.38
C ASN A 62 -27.55 -4.51 0.88
N VAL A 63 -27.40 -3.36 1.53
CA VAL A 63 -26.29 -2.44 1.30
C VAL A 63 -25.49 -2.40 2.59
N ARG A 64 -24.21 -2.74 2.52
CA ARG A 64 -23.29 -2.70 3.67
C ARG A 64 -22.26 -1.61 3.42
N PRO A 65 -22.50 -0.37 3.88
CA PRO A 65 -21.51 0.68 3.83
C PRO A 65 -20.28 0.25 4.62
N PHE A 66 -19.10 0.60 4.13
CA PHE A 66 -17.86 0.40 4.85
C PHE A 66 -16.94 1.61 4.71
N ALA A 67 -16.11 1.80 5.73
CA ALA A 67 -14.99 2.71 5.71
C ALA A 67 -13.74 1.95 6.13
N GLN A 68 -12.67 2.08 5.35
CA GLN A 68 -11.40 1.42 5.59
C GLN A 68 -10.26 2.44 5.54
N LEU A 69 -9.40 2.40 6.53
CA LEU A 69 -8.13 3.09 6.62
C LEU A 69 -7.01 2.08 6.37
N GLU A 70 -6.12 2.38 5.43
CA GLU A 70 -4.92 1.61 5.17
C GLU A 70 -3.69 2.49 5.42
N LEU A 71 -2.79 2.00 6.25
CA LEU A 71 -1.51 2.61 6.57
C LEU A 71 -0.41 1.73 5.97
N THR A 72 0.40 2.31 5.10
CA THR A 72 1.53 1.62 4.47
C THR A 72 2.83 2.24 4.97
N LEU A 73 3.70 1.43 5.55
CA LEU A 73 5.02 1.83 6.02
C LEU A 73 6.09 1.05 5.24
N PRO A 74 6.98 1.71 4.49
CA PRO A 74 8.10 1.03 3.85
C PRO A 74 9.02 0.44 4.93
N ALA A 75 9.28 -0.87 4.82
CA ALA A 75 10.19 -1.62 5.68
C ALA A 75 11.62 -1.60 5.13
N TYR A 76 11.79 -1.45 3.82
CA TYR A 76 13.09 -1.27 3.17
C TYR A 76 13.00 -0.13 2.16
N VAL A 77 14.05 0.69 2.10
CA VAL A 77 14.22 1.77 1.12
C VAL A 77 14.40 1.15 -0.25
N VAL A 78 13.76 1.72 -1.27
CA VAL A 78 14.08 1.38 -2.66
C VAL A 78 15.48 1.88 -2.92
N ASP A 79 16.47 0.99 -2.87
CA ASP A 79 17.87 1.29 -3.14
C ASP A 79 18.17 0.91 -4.59
N THR A 80 18.36 1.94 -5.42
CA THR A 80 18.75 1.76 -6.82
C THR A 80 20.03 2.56 -7.04
N GLU A 81 21.14 1.85 -7.23
CA GLU A 81 22.45 2.45 -7.44
C GLU A 81 22.86 2.28 -8.91
N ASN A 82 23.11 3.39 -9.60
CA ASN A 82 23.79 3.39 -10.91
C ASN A 82 25.07 4.26 -10.83
N ARG A 83 25.90 4.22 -11.88
CA ARG A 83 27.16 4.95 -11.97
C ARG A 83 27.06 6.45 -11.69
N ASP A 84 25.89 7.05 -11.95
CA ASP A 84 25.67 8.50 -11.91
C ASP A 84 24.64 8.98 -10.86
N GLY A 85 24.06 8.08 -10.06
CA GLY A 85 23.12 8.48 -9.00
C GLY A 85 22.42 7.33 -8.28
N GLY A 86 21.90 7.63 -7.09
CA GLY A 86 21.11 6.72 -6.26
C GLY A 86 19.77 7.33 -5.85
N ILE A 87 18.73 6.52 -5.78
CA ILE A 87 17.44 6.90 -5.18
C ILE A 87 17.38 6.22 -3.81
N ASP A 88 17.22 7.02 -2.75
CA ASP A 88 16.83 6.56 -1.40
C ASP A 88 15.48 7.20 -1.10
N ALA A 89 14.41 6.40 -1.17
CA ALA A 89 13.06 6.86 -0.93
C ALA A 89 12.37 6.04 0.17
N TRP A 90 12.11 6.69 1.32
CA TRP A 90 11.17 6.20 2.33
C TRP A 90 9.83 6.94 2.21
N MET A 91 8.82 6.26 1.65
CA MET A 91 7.52 6.86 1.32
C MET A 91 6.37 6.22 2.10
N PRO A 92 6.03 6.72 3.30
CA PRO A 92 4.85 6.26 4.03
C PRO A 92 3.57 6.67 3.30
N GLY A 93 2.58 5.79 3.32
CA GLY A 93 1.29 6.00 2.68
C GLY A 93 0.15 5.89 3.68
N ILE A 94 -0.87 6.72 3.49
CA ILE A 94 -2.16 6.58 4.16
C ILE A 94 -3.25 6.66 3.10
N SER A 95 -4.20 5.75 3.13
CA SER A 95 -5.35 5.78 2.22
C SER A 95 -6.64 5.49 2.99
N VAL A 96 -7.71 6.12 2.54
CA VAL A 96 -9.06 5.93 3.07
C VAL A 96 -9.94 5.48 1.92
N VAL A 97 -10.63 4.36 2.11
CA VAL A 97 -11.59 3.80 1.17
C VAL A 97 -12.97 3.84 1.81
N LEU A 98 -13.91 4.48 1.13
CA LEU A 98 -15.32 4.46 1.48
C LEU A 98 -16.08 3.72 0.38
N GLY A 99 -17.00 2.85 0.75
CA GLY A 99 -17.74 2.07 -0.24
C GLY A 99 -18.99 1.40 0.32
N GLY A 100 -19.64 0.62 -0.53
CA GLY A 100 -20.79 -0.21 -0.16
C GLY A 100 -20.71 -1.56 -0.86
N LEU A 101 -20.97 -2.63 -0.10
CA LEU A 101 -21.12 -3.99 -0.64
C LEU A 101 -22.61 -4.27 -0.87
N PHE A 102 -22.91 -4.97 -1.99
CA PHE A 102 -24.26 -5.37 -2.41
C PHE A 102 -24.36 -6.90 -2.49
#